data_AF-A0A0A8WUS0-F1
#
_entry.id   AF-A0A0A8WUS0-F1
#
_cell.length_a   1.000
_cell.length_b   1.000
_cell.length_c   1.000
_cell.angle_alpha   90.00
_cell.angle_beta   90.00
_cell.angle_gamma   90.00
#
_symmetry.space_group_name_H-M   'P 1'
#
loop_
_entity.id
_entity.type
_entity.pdbx_description
1 polymer ?
#
loop_
_entity_poly.entity_id
_entity_poly.type
_entity_poly.pdbx_seq_one_letter_code
_entity_poly.pdbx_strand_id
1 'polypeptide(L)'
;MPLISVKGSDLYNKYQKDTENRFKPKFSGKPDPNRFNRDDIYEVLPMLSAVMSELGRDDQRTLHLMEELMIRDMPAFISSREEVFDFLVSCMKEILAG
;
A
#
# COMPACT_ATOMS: atom_id res chain seq x y z
N MET A 1 -5.50 -14.08 9.61
CA MET A 1 -5.88 -13.47 8.33
C MET A 1 -5.05 -14.14 7.23
N PRO A 2 -5.64 -14.56 6.10
CA PRO A 2 -4.86 -15.09 4.98
C PRO A 2 -3.99 -13.99 4.36
N LEU A 3 -2.80 -14.37 3.89
CA LEU A 3 -1.90 -13.47 3.16
C LEU A 3 -2.47 -13.22 1.76
N ILE A 4 -2.78 -11.97 1.44
CA ILE A 4 -3.28 -11.55 0.13
C ILE A 4 -2.13 -10.93 -0.64
N SER A 5 -1.81 -11.49 -1.81
CA SER A 5 -0.71 -11.04 -2.65
C SER A 5 -1.24 -10.25 -3.84
N VAL A 6 -0.93 -8.96 -3.89
CA VAL A 6 -1.18 -8.10 -5.05
C VAL A 6 -0.05 -8.27 -6.06
N LYS A 7 -0.40 -8.35 -7.35
CA LYS A 7 0.55 -8.37 -8.46
C LYS A 7 0.53 -7.04 -9.20
N GLY A 8 1.62 -6.74 -9.89
CA GLY A 8 1.70 -5.52 -10.71
C GLY A 8 0.65 -5.45 -11.82
N SER A 9 0.12 -6.58 -12.27
CA SER A 9 -0.98 -6.66 -13.24
C SER A 9 -2.34 -6.21 -12.68
N ASP A 10 -2.49 -6.19 -11.36
CA ASP A 10 -3.76 -5.92 -10.69
C ASP A 10 -3.95 -4.41 -10.47
N LEU A 11 -2.83 -3.67 -10.47
CA LEU A 11 -2.77 -2.23 -10.27
C LEU A 11 -3.32 -1.46 -11.48
N TYR A 12 -4.06 -0.40 -11.19
CA TYR A 12 -4.53 0.55 -12.18
C TYR A 12 -3.39 1.48 -12.66
N ASN A 13 -2.58 1.97 -11.72
CA ASN A 13 -1.50 2.90 -12.06
C ASN A 13 -0.22 2.17 -12.48
N LYS A 14 0.59 2.87 -13.29
CA LYS A 14 1.93 2.42 -13.64
C LYS A 14 2.94 3.04 -12.68
N TYR A 15 3.69 2.17 -12.00
CA TYR A 15 4.75 2.56 -11.08
C TYR A 15 6.12 2.34 -11.71
N GLN A 16 7.10 3.16 -11.30
CA GLN A 16 8.48 2.96 -11.68
C GLN A 16 9.07 1.75 -10.95
N LYS A 17 10.20 1.25 -11.46
CA LYS A 17 10.97 0.18 -10.83
C LYS A 17 12.25 0.78 -10.28
N ASP A 18 12.34 0.99 -8.97
CA ASP A 18 13.60 1.33 -8.34
C ASP A 18 14.48 0.08 -8.24
N THR A 19 15.27 -0.14 -9.29
CA THR A 19 16.14 -1.32 -9.40
C THR A 19 17.33 -1.26 -8.45
N GLU A 20 17.73 -0.08 -8.01
CA GLU A 20 18.83 0.12 -7.07
C GLU A 20 18.44 -0.38 -5.67
N ASN A 21 17.21 -0.08 -5.24
CA ASN A 21 16.71 -0.43 -3.91
C ASN A 21 15.81 -1.67 -3.89
N ARG A 22 15.70 -2.41 -5.00
CA ARG A 22 14.79 -3.58 -5.13
C ARG A 22 15.04 -4.69 -4.10
N PHE A 23 16.28 -4.83 -3.64
CA PHE A 23 16.68 -5.87 -2.70
C PHE A 23 16.65 -5.42 -1.23
N LYS A 24 16.37 -4.14 -0.96
CA LYS A 24 16.20 -3.66 0.41
C LYS A 24 14.94 -4.28 1.03
N PRO A 25 14.93 -4.49 2.35
CA PRO A 25 13.72 -4.95 3.05
C PRO A 25 12.54 -4.06 2.74
N LYS A 26 11.44 -4.69 2.32
CA LYS A 26 10.16 -4.02 2.06
C LYS A 26 9.25 -4.13 3.27
N PHE A 27 8.14 -3.40 3.24
CA PHE A 27 7.18 -3.42 4.34
C PHE A 27 6.73 -4.86 4.65
N SER A 28 6.83 -5.26 5.92
CA SER A 28 6.47 -6.60 6.39
C SER A 28 5.65 -6.58 7.68
N GLY A 29 5.18 -5.39 8.07
CA GLY A 29 4.47 -5.15 9.32
C GLY A 29 5.12 -4.02 10.12
N LYS A 30 4.47 -3.69 11.25
CA LYS A 30 4.91 -2.65 12.18
C LYS A 30 5.71 -3.27 13.34
N PRO A 31 6.71 -2.57 13.92
CA PRO A 31 7.09 -1.19 13.60
C PRO A 31 7.96 -1.06 12.33
N ASP A 32 7.68 -0.06 11.50
CA ASP A 32 8.52 0.26 10.31
C ASP A 32 8.59 1.78 10.03
N PRO A 33 9.56 2.49 10.64
CA PRO A 33 9.72 3.94 10.47
C PRO A 33 10.43 4.32 9.15
N ASN A 34 10.78 3.34 8.30
CA ASN A 34 11.49 3.65 7.06
C ASN A 34 10.60 4.45 6.10
N ARG A 35 11.22 5.29 5.28
CA ARG A 35 10.50 6.07 4.26
C ARG A 35 9.82 5.15 3.25
N PHE A 36 8.62 5.52 2.87
CA PHE A 36 7.88 4.90 1.77
C PHE A 36 8.12 5.65 0.46
N ASN A 37 8.45 4.92 -0.61
CA ASN A 37 8.51 5.47 -1.95
C ASN A 37 7.21 5.13 -2.70
N ARG A 38 6.30 6.10 -2.79
CA ARG A 38 4.98 5.92 -3.43
C ARG A 38 5.04 5.71 -4.95
N ASP A 39 6.19 6.00 -5.57
CA ASP A 39 6.39 5.89 -7.01
C ASP A 39 7.06 4.56 -7.42
N ASP A 40 7.58 3.79 -6.46
CA ASP A 40 8.27 2.51 -6.69
C ASP A 40 7.34 1.31 -6.52
N ILE A 41 7.19 0.52 -7.58
CA ILE A 41 6.39 -0.70 -7.58
C ILE A 41 6.85 -1.69 -6.51
N TYR A 42 8.15 -1.74 -6.20
CA TYR A 42 8.67 -2.67 -5.21
C TYR A 42 8.35 -2.24 -3.76
N GLU A 43 7.97 -0.98 -3.52
CA GLU A 43 7.42 -0.52 -2.24
C GLU A 43 5.89 -0.63 -2.22
N VAL A 44 5.24 -0.27 -3.32
CA VAL A 44 3.77 -0.23 -3.43
C VAL A 44 3.15 -1.62 -3.32
N LEU A 45 3.66 -2.62 -4.03
CA LEU A 45 3.12 -3.98 -3.98
C LEU A 45 3.04 -4.59 -2.57
N PRO A 46 4.14 -4.61 -1.77
CA PRO A 46 4.07 -5.15 -0.41
C PRO A 46 3.18 -4.31 0.50
N MET A 47 3.14 -2.98 0.32
CA MET A 47 2.25 -2.12 1.10
C MET A 47 0.77 -2.45 0.84
N LEU A 48 0.34 -2.45 -0.42
CA LEU A 48 -1.05 -2.74 -0.76
C LEU A 48 -1.44 -4.18 -0.41
N SER A 49 -0.53 -5.14 -0.56
CA SER A 49 -0.74 -6.54 -0.12
C SER A 49 -0.99 -6.64 1.39
N ALA A 50 -0.20 -5.91 2.20
CA ALA A 50 -0.36 -5.89 3.64
C ALA A 50 -1.70 -5.26 4.06
N VAL A 51 -2.08 -4.14 3.45
CA VAL A 51 -3.36 -3.47 3.75
C VAL A 51 -4.54 -4.34 3.32
N MET A 52 -4.50 -4.95 2.13
CA MET A 52 -5.55 -5.88 1.66
C MET A 52 -5.70 -7.07 2.62
N SER A 53 -4.58 -7.62 3.10
CA SER A 53 -4.56 -8.71 4.10
C SER A 53 -5.17 -8.28 5.44
N GLU A 54 -4.88 -7.06 5.90
CA GLU A 54 -5.44 -6.48 7.13
C GLU A 54 -6.96 -6.23 7.01
N LEU A 55 -7.43 -5.82 5.83
CA LEU A 55 -8.85 -5.62 5.54
C LEU A 55 -9.59 -6.93 5.26
N GLY A 56 -8.88 -8.03 4.99
CA GLY A 56 -9.45 -9.29 4.54
C GLY A 56 -10.16 -9.17 3.19
N ARG A 57 -9.63 -8.35 2.28
CA ARG A 57 -10.20 -8.06 0.95
C ARG A 57 -9.24 -8.46 -0.15
N ASP A 58 -9.74 -9.10 -1.20
CA ASP A 58 -8.98 -9.54 -2.38
C ASP A 58 -9.57 -9.01 -3.71
N ASP A 59 -10.49 -8.05 -3.63
CA ASP A 59 -11.18 -7.50 -4.79
C ASP A 59 -10.49 -6.26 -5.39
N GLN A 60 -10.63 -6.13 -6.71
CA GLN A 60 -10.00 -5.06 -7.50
C GLN A 60 -10.53 -3.67 -7.14
N ARG A 61 -11.79 -3.55 -6.71
CA ARG A 61 -12.39 -2.26 -6.34
C ARG A 61 -11.71 -1.69 -5.10
N THR A 62 -11.51 -2.51 -4.07
CA THR A 62 -10.77 -2.14 -2.86
C THR A 62 -9.34 -1.72 -3.19
N LEU A 63 -8.64 -2.50 -4.03
CA LEU A 63 -7.27 -2.19 -4.45
C LEU A 63 -7.16 -0.85 -5.17
N HIS A 64 -8.04 -0.59 -6.15
CA HIS A 64 -8.00 0.65 -6.93
C HIS A 64 -8.33 1.88 -6.10
N LEU A 65 -9.26 1.75 -5.14
CA LEU A 65 -9.56 2.82 -4.20
C LEU A 65 -8.36 3.13 -3.28
N MET A 66 -7.64 2.11 -2.82
CA MET A 66 -6.40 2.31 -2.06
C MET A 66 -5.31 3.02 -2.87
N GLU A 67 -5.17 2.68 -4.16
CA GLU A 67 -4.25 3.41 -5.04
C GLU A 67 -4.64 4.89 -5.19
N GLU A 68 -5.94 5.17 -5.33
CA GLU A 68 -6.44 6.54 -5.42
C GLU A 68 -6.13 7.33 -4.14
N LEU A 69 -6.45 6.76 -2.97
CA LEU A 69 -6.15 7.38 -1.68
C LEU A 69 -4.66 7.66 -1.52
N MET A 70 -3.80 6.69 -1.85
CA MET A 70 -2.34 6.82 -1.72
C MET A 70 -1.76 7.92 -2.62
N ILE A 71 -2.28 8.06 -3.83
CA ILE A 71 -1.74 8.99 -4.84
C ILE A 71 -2.34 10.39 -4.70
N ARG A 72 -3.64 10.50 -4.45
CA ARG A 72 -4.38 11.77 -4.52
C ARG A 72 -4.68 12.38 -3.16
N ASP A 73 -5.09 11.56 -2.20
CA ASP A 73 -5.67 12.05 -0.95
C ASP A 73 -4.68 11.99 0.23
N MET A 74 -3.61 11.19 0.11
CA MET A 74 -2.63 11.02 1.18
C MET A 74 -1.87 12.33 1.45
N PRO A 75 -1.97 12.88 2.68
CA PRO A 75 -1.28 14.11 3.04
C PRO A 75 0.24 14.01 2.89
N ALA A 76 0.86 15.09 2.43
CA ALA A 76 2.30 15.10 2.14
C ALA A 76 3.22 14.85 3.36
N PHE A 77 2.72 15.05 4.59
CA PHE A 77 3.49 14.79 5.81
C PHE A 77 3.56 13.30 6.16
N ILE A 78 2.67 12.46 5.62
CA ILE A 78 2.71 11.00 5.76
C ILE A 78 3.83 10.48 4.87
N SER A 79 4.87 9.92 5.48
CA SER A 79 6.11 9.60 4.74
C SER A 79 6.76 8.29 5.12
N SER A 80 6.51 7.77 6.33
CA SER A 80 6.99 6.44 6.72
C SER A 80 6.04 5.34 6.25
N ARG A 81 6.57 4.13 6.07
CA ARG A 81 5.78 2.95 5.69
C ARG A 81 4.70 2.66 6.73
N GLU A 82 5.01 2.78 8.00
CA GLU A 82 4.04 2.63 9.09
C GLU A 82 2.88 3.64 8.99
N GLU A 83 3.16 4.93 8.81
CA GLU A 83 2.11 5.95 8.68
C GLU A 83 1.26 5.72 7.42
N VAL A 84 1.87 5.31 6.30
CA VAL A 84 1.14 5.00 5.06
C VAL A 84 0.21 3.82 5.27
N PHE A 85 0.69 2.75 5.92
CA PHE A 85 -0.15 1.60 6.26
C PHE A 85 -1.34 2.00 7.13
N ASP A 86 -1.08 2.76 8.19
CA ASP A 86 -2.13 3.19 9.14
C ASP A 86 -3.14 4.13 8.49
N PHE A 87 -2.68 5.04 7.62
CA PHE A 87 -3.55 5.89 6.82
C PHE A 87 -4.49 5.07 5.93
N LEU A 88 -3.94 4.17 5.10
CA LEU A 88 -4.74 3.39 4.16
C LEU A 88 -5.74 2.48 4.88
N VAL A 89 -5.30 1.78 5.94
CA VAL A 89 -6.19 0.91 6.72
C VAL A 89 -7.32 1.70 7.36
N SER A 90 -7.02 2.85 7.96
CA SER A 90 -8.02 3.67 8.65
C SER A 90 -9.06 4.22 7.67
N CYS A 91 -8.63 4.85 6.58
CA CYS A 91 -9.54 5.36 5.55
C CYS A 91 -10.39 4.26 4.93
N MET A 92 -9.80 3.11 4.61
CA MET A 92 -10.56 2.01 4.00
C MET A 92 -11.56 1.37 4.96
N LYS A 93 -11.23 1.25 6.26
CA LYS A 93 -12.18 0.77 7.27
C LYS A 93 -13.38 1.70 7.38
N GLU A 94 -13.18 3.01 7.34
CA GLU A 94 -14.28 3.99 7.32
C GLU A 94 -15.13 3.88 6.05
N ILE A 95 -14.50 3.80 4.87
CA ILE A 95 -15.21 3.68 3.59
C ILE A 95 -16.02 2.39 3.49
N LEU A 96 -15.49 1.25 3.98
CA LEU A 96 -16.17 -0.05 3.91
C LEU A 96 -17.26 -0.23 4.97
N ALA A 97 -17.29 0.62 6.00
CA ALA A 97 -18.32 0.62 7.03
C ALA A 97 -19.57 1.42 6.62
N GLY A 98 -19.46 2.29 5.60
CA GLY A 98 -20.57 3.01 4.98
C GLY A 98 -21.24 2.23 3.85
#